data_AF-A0A7J6LY19-F1
#
_entry.id   AF-A0A7J6LY19-F1
#
_cell.length_a   1.000
_cell.length_b   1.000
_cell.length_c   1.000
_cell.angle_alpha   90.00
_cell.angle_beta   90.00
_cell.angle_gamma   90.00
#
_symmetry.space_group_name_H-M   'P 1'
#
loop_
_entity.id
_entity.type
_entity.pdbx_description
1 polymer ?
#
loop_
_entity_poly.entity_id
_entity_poly.type
_entity_poly.pdbx_seq_one_letter_code
_entity_poly.pdbx_strand_id
1 'polypeptide(L)'
;MSRSAPYRRSPSLTFKEALEQAQTVRFGVVQTIGPACFVVRNLDESTAPSAKFRVKISNTHACSCSGQGRKGDRTNEEYCPHVLFVLHKVLRLSAEDPLLWQLALCDREVEDILSVRNAPSACSSKSKALSAPTSVGDGSVKRREIEPTTDLCPICHDLL
;
A
#
# COMPACT_ATOMS: atom_id res chain seq x y z
N MET A 1 -5.02 13.31 20.47
CA MET A 1 -4.23 12.45 19.55
C MET A 1 -3.23 13.34 18.84
N SER A 2 -1.97 13.29 19.25
CA SER A 2 -0.93 14.20 18.75
C SER A 2 -0.06 13.48 17.73
N ARG A 3 0.21 14.13 16.60
CA ARG A 3 1.17 13.61 15.61
C ARG A 3 2.55 13.48 16.25
N SER A 4 3.24 12.38 15.97
CA SER A 4 4.62 12.17 16.43
C SER A 4 5.64 13.06 15.69
N ALA A 5 5.30 13.48 14.47
CA ALA A 5 6.10 14.39 13.65
C ALA A 5 5.23 15.53 13.06
N PRO A 6 5.79 16.73 12.85
CA PRO A 6 5.07 17.86 12.28
C PRO A 6 4.58 17.56 10.85
N TYR A 7 3.45 18.15 10.48
CA TYR A 7 2.88 17.99 9.14
C TYR A 7 3.72 18.73 8.10
N ARG A 8 4.07 18.05 7.01
CA ARG A 8 4.87 18.58 5.90
C ARG A 8 3.99 19.03 4.75
N ARG A 9 4.11 20.29 4.35
CA ARG A 9 3.30 20.85 3.25
C ARG A 9 3.81 20.45 1.87
N SER A 10 5.08 20.07 1.75
CA SER A 10 5.71 19.72 0.48
C SER A 10 6.64 18.52 0.64
N PRO A 11 6.79 17.68 -0.38
CA PRO A 11 7.75 16.57 -0.38
C PRO A 11 9.19 17.08 -0.35
N SER A 12 10.05 16.42 0.43
CA SER A 12 11.50 16.67 0.44
C SER A 12 12.18 16.03 -0.79
N LEU A 13 13.44 16.41 -1.06
CA LEU A 13 14.22 15.76 -2.13
C LEU A 13 14.47 14.28 -1.78
N THR A 14 14.84 14.00 -0.54
CA THR A 14 15.02 12.65 0.01
C THR A 14 13.79 11.77 -0.18
N PHE A 15 12.60 12.34 -0.08
CA PHE A 15 11.35 11.62 -0.36
C PHE A 15 11.24 11.20 -1.82
N LYS A 16 11.55 12.11 -2.75
CA LYS A 16 11.41 11.86 -4.19
C LYS A 16 12.36 10.75 -4.64
N GLU A 17 13.62 10.81 -4.19
CA GLU A 17 14.63 9.78 -4.46
C GLU A 17 14.22 8.43 -3.89
N ALA A 18 13.72 8.40 -2.64
CA ALA A 18 13.24 7.17 -2.02
C ALA A 18 11.98 6.61 -2.70
N LEU A 19 11.09 7.48 -3.21
CA LEU A 19 9.89 7.07 -3.95
C LEU A 19 10.27 6.48 -5.32
N GLU A 20 11.20 7.10 -6.03
CA GLU A 20 11.74 6.57 -7.30
C GLU A 20 12.42 5.21 -7.08
N GLN A 21 13.21 5.07 -6.01
CA GLN A 21 13.78 3.78 -5.62
C GLN A 21 12.70 2.75 -5.31
N ALA A 22 11.64 3.15 -4.59
CA ALA A 22 10.51 2.28 -4.26
C ALA A 22 9.68 1.86 -5.49
N GLN A 23 9.69 2.65 -6.55
CA GLN A 23 9.05 2.36 -7.84
C GLN A 23 9.94 1.49 -8.75
N THR A 24 11.26 1.66 -8.68
CA THR A 24 12.23 0.92 -9.48
C THR A 24 12.36 -0.53 -9.00
N VAL A 25 12.38 -0.75 -7.69
CA VAL A 25 12.50 -2.08 -7.08
C VAL A 25 11.14 -2.76 -7.02
N ARG A 26 11.07 -4.03 -7.42
CA ARG A 26 9.84 -4.81 -7.38
C ARG A 26 9.66 -5.42 -6.00
N PHE A 27 8.71 -4.89 -5.25
CA PHE A 27 8.29 -5.46 -3.98
C PHE A 27 6.97 -6.24 -4.12
N GLY A 28 6.81 -7.27 -3.32
CA GLY A 28 5.57 -8.06 -3.24
C GLY A 28 5.06 -8.14 -1.81
N VAL A 29 3.75 -8.04 -1.62
CA VAL A 29 3.11 -8.31 -0.32
C VAL A 29 2.99 -9.82 -0.15
N VAL A 30 3.64 -10.35 0.88
CA VAL A 30 3.58 -11.77 1.27
C VAL A 30 2.33 -12.05 2.09
N GLN A 31 2.03 -11.16 3.04
CA GLN A 31 0.95 -11.36 4.00
C GLN A 31 0.43 -10.02 4.54
N THR A 32 -0.88 -9.92 4.72
CA THR A 32 -1.54 -8.84 5.47
C THR A 32 -1.85 -9.34 6.88
N ILE A 33 -1.15 -8.83 7.89
CA ILE A 33 -1.37 -9.20 9.31
C ILE A 33 -2.57 -8.44 9.89
N GLY A 34 -2.81 -7.23 9.39
CA GLY A 34 -3.92 -6.38 9.78
C GLY A 34 -4.16 -5.28 8.76
N PRO A 35 -5.14 -4.40 8.97
CA PRO A 35 -5.51 -3.39 7.98
C PRO A 35 -4.36 -2.43 7.64
N ALA A 36 -3.53 -2.11 8.63
CA ALA A 36 -2.35 -1.25 8.49
C ALA A 36 -1.01 -1.99 8.71
N CYS A 37 -0.99 -3.34 8.69
CA CYS A 37 0.20 -4.16 8.96
C CYS A 37 0.44 -5.17 7.83
N PHE A 38 1.60 -5.06 7.19
CA PHE A 38 1.95 -5.79 5.97
C PHE A 38 3.30 -6.49 6.13
N VAL A 39 3.47 -7.63 5.46
CA VAL A 39 4.76 -8.30 5.28
C VAL A 39 5.12 -8.21 3.81
N VAL A 40 6.24 -7.58 3.51
CA VAL A 40 6.73 -7.30 2.17
C VAL A 40 8.00 -8.10 1.92
N ARG A 41 8.22 -8.53 0.67
CA ARG A 41 9.47 -9.15 0.19
C ARG A 41 9.95 -8.42 -1.04
N ASN A 42 11.26 -8.45 -1.28
CA ASN A 42 11.84 -8.08 -2.56
C ASN A 42 11.67 -9.24 -3.56
N LEU A 43 11.28 -8.94 -4.80
CA LEU A 43 11.05 -9.91 -5.87
C LEU A 43 12.26 -10.05 -6.82
N ASP A 44 13.16 -9.07 -6.86
CA ASP A 44 14.30 -9.04 -7.79
C ASP A 44 15.47 -9.95 -7.35
N GLU A 45 15.52 -10.37 -6.08
CA GLU A 45 16.54 -11.33 -5.59
C GLU A 45 16.18 -12.77 -5.97
N SER A 46 16.54 -13.17 -7.18
CA SER A 46 16.27 -14.49 -7.76
C SER A 46 17.06 -15.66 -7.13
N THR A 47 17.97 -15.44 -6.17
CA THR A 47 19.00 -16.44 -5.79
C THR A 47 19.04 -16.81 -4.30
N ALA A 48 18.08 -16.41 -3.46
CA ALA A 48 18.00 -16.82 -2.04
C ALA A 48 16.56 -16.64 -1.51
N PRO A 49 16.18 -17.20 -0.34
CA PRO A 49 14.93 -16.80 0.29
C PRO A 49 14.98 -15.30 0.62
N SER A 50 14.34 -14.49 -0.22
CA SER A 50 14.24 -13.04 -0.07
C SER A 50 13.79 -12.71 1.36
N ALA A 51 14.53 -11.83 2.04
CA ALA A 51 14.19 -11.40 3.40
C ALA A 51 12.77 -10.82 3.44
N LYS A 52 12.02 -11.18 4.49
CA LYS A 52 10.66 -10.68 4.74
C LYS A 52 10.74 -9.48 5.67
N PHE A 53 10.16 -8.37 5.26
CA PHE A 53 10.12 -7.13 6.03
C PHE A 53 8.69 -6.87 6.52
N ARG A 54 8.51 -6.71 7.83
CA ARG A 54 7.23 -6.30 8.39
C ARG A 54 7.15 -4.78 8.39
N VAL A 55 6.08 -4.25 7.82
CA VAL A 55 5.75 -2.83 7.72
C VAL A 55 4.47 -2.57 8.51
N LYS A 56 4.49 -1.55 9.36
CA LYS A 56 3.33 -1.07 10.12
C LYS A 56 3.14 0.42 9.86
N ILE A 57 1.95 0.77 9.39
CA ILE A 57 1.53 2.17 9.18
C ILE A 57 0.79 2.62 10.43
N SER A 58 1.27 3.68 11.07
CA SER A 58 0.69 4.27 12.29
C SER A 58 1.26 5.66 12.54
N ASN A 59 1.06 6.21 13.75
CA ASN A 59 1.63 7.51 14.14
C ASN A 59 3.15 7.59 13.94
N THR A 60 3.86 6.48 14.00
CA THR A 60 5.23 6.37 13.49
C THR A 60 5.29 5.15 12.59
N HIS A 61 5.73 5.34 11.34
CA HIS A 61 5.89 4.22 10.41
C HIS A 61 7.03 3.32 10.90
N ALA A 62 6.75 2.03 11.02
CA ALA A 62 7.74 1.06 11.48
C ALA A 62 8.00 0.02 10.39
N CYS A 63 9.28 -0.21 10.08
CA CYS A 63 9.71 -1.25 9.17
C CYS A 63 10.83 -2.08 9.79
N SER A 64 10.77 -3.41 9.68
CA SER A 64 11.80 -4.30 10.21
C SER A 64 13.13 -4.29 9.44
N CYS A 65 13.24 -3.52 8.35
CA CYS A 65 14.48 -3.46 7.56
C CYS A 65 15.66 -2.83 8.32
N SER A 66 15.40 -1.98 9.32
CA SER A 66 16.44 -1.35 10.15
C SER A 66 17.18 -2.35 11.05
N GLY A 67 16.58 -3.49 11.37
CA GLY A 67 17.16 -4.51 12.26
C GLY A 67 17.82 -5.71 11.55
N GLN A 68 17.64 -5.87 10.24
CA GLN A 68 18.04 -7.09 9.51
C GLN A 68 19.40 -7.03 8.80
N GLY A 69 20.33 -6.20 9.26
CA GLY A 69 21.77 -6.44 9.00
C GLY A 69 22.27 -6.23 7.56
N ARG A 70 21.50 -5.65 6.64
CA ARG A 70 22.11 -4.98 5.46
C ARG A 70 22.72 -3.65 5.94
N LYS A 71 23.91 -3.78 6.52
CA LYS A 71 24.75 -2.73 7.12
C LYS A 71 25.37 -1.77 6.08
N GLY A 72 24.67 -1.53 4.98
CA GLY A 72 25.04 -0.58 3.94
C GLY A 72 23.91 0.43 3.76
N ASP A 73 24.15 1.65 4.24
CA ASP A 73 23.58 2.90 3.72
C ASP A 73 22.15 3.34 4.11
N ARG A 74 21.24 2.47 4.57
CA ARG A 74 19.80 2.85 4.73
C ARG A 74 19.30 3.12 6.15
N THR A 75 20.20 3.28 7.12
CA THR A 75 19.83 3.58 8.52
C THR A 75 19.62 5.07 8.79
N ASN A 76 19.95 5.93 7.82
CA ASN A 76 19.84 7.39 7.91
C ASN A 76 18.90 7.99 6.86
N GLU A 77 18.16 7.16 6.11
CA GLU A 77 17.14 7.68 5.19
C GLU A 77 15.85 7.95 5.97
N GLU A 78 15.40 9.19 5.85
CA GLU A 78 14.16 9.68 6.44
C GLU A 78 12.91 8.90 5.98
N TYR A 79 12.99 8.25 4.81
CA TYR A 79 11.92 7.43 4.25
C TYR A 79 12.43 6.02 3.93
N CYS A 80 11.69 5.01 4.37
CA CYS A 80 11.97 3.64 4.01
C CYS A 80 11.26 3.26 2.70
N PRO A 81 11.94 2.66 1.70
CA PRO A 81 11.30 2.26 0.44
C PRO A 81 10.18 1.24 0.65
N HIS A 82 10.26 0.38 1.67
CA HIS A 82 9.18 -0.56 2.00
C HIS A 82 7.92 0.16 2.52
N VAL A 83 8.08 1.24 3.29
CA VAL A 83 6.95 2.04 3.79
C VAL A 83 6.31 2.79 2.63
N LEU A 84 7.13 3.42 1.77
CA LEU A 84 6.66 4.12 0.58
C LEU A 84 5.94 3.18 -0.39
N PHE A 85 6.46 1.97 -0.59
CA PHE A 85 5.77 0.94 -1.37
C PHE A 85 4.39 0.61 -0.80
N VAL A 86 4.27 0.42 0.52
CA VAL A 86 2.97 0.15 1.15
C VAL A 86 2.02 1.32 0.98
N LEU A 87 2.47 2.55 1.23
CA LEU A 87 1.63 3.74 1.09
C LEU A 87 1.18 3.97 -0.35
N HIS A 88 2.10 3.89 -1.31
CA HIS A 88 1.85 4.22 -2.71
C HIS A 88 1.15 3.08 -3.48
N LYS A 89 1.63 1.84 -3.36
CA LYS A 89 1.15 0.70 -4.18
C LYS A 89 0.07 -0.11 -3.47
N VAL A 90 0.19 -0.32 -2.16
CA VAL A 90 -0.75 -1.19 -1.41
C VAL A 90 -1.96 -0.40 -0.92
N LEU A 91 -1.74 0.78 -0.36
CA LEU A 91 -2.78 1.70 0.12
C LEU A 91 -3.23 2.71 -0.94
N ARG A 92 -2.59 2.68 -2.13
CA ARG A 92 -2.98 3.44 -3.33
C ARG A 92 -3.00 4.96 -3.14
N LEU A 93 -2.13 5.50 -2.29
CA LEU A 93 -1.94 6.94 -2.22
C LEU A 93 -1.28 7.45 -3.51
N SER A 94 -1.84 8.53 -4.06
CA SER A 94 -1.23 9.21 -5.22
C SER A 94 0.15 9.76 -4.85
N ALA A 95 1.03 9.88 -5.84
CA ALA A 95 2.33 10.54 -5.67
C ALA A 95 2.20 12.02 -5.25
N GLU A 96 1.04 12.62 -5.54
CA GLU A 96 0.69 14.00 -5.20
C GLU A 96 -0.02 14.13 -3.86
N ASP A 97 -0.43 13.01 -3.25
CA ASP A 97 -1.14 13.02 -1.98
C ASP A 97 -0.18 13.39 -0.84
N PRO A 98 -0.47 14.44 -0.06
CA PRO A 98 0.41 14.86 1.02
C PRO A 98 0.61 13.83 2.11
N LEU A 99 -0.31 12.87 2.28
CA LEU A 99 -0.16 11.78 3.24
C LEU A 99 1.00 10.84 2.88
N LEU A 100 1.44 10.81 1.61
CA LEU A 100 2.51 9.93 1.15
C LEU A 100 3.90 10.35 1.70
N TRP A 101 4.16 11.66 1.83
CA TRP A 101 5.44 12.16 2.36
C TRP A 101 5.39 12.55 3.85
N GLN A 102 4.33 12.18 4.56
CA GLN A 102 4.29 12.38 6.01
C GLN A 102 5.10 11.29 6.73
N LEU A 103 5.95 11.70 7.66
CA LEU A 103 6.69 10.79 8.55
C LEU A 103 5.78 10.11 9.60
N ALA A 104 4.62 10.69 9.85
CA ALA A 104 3.66 10.29 10.85
C ALA A 104 2.25 10.41 10.29
N LEU A 105 1.40 9.40 10.48
CA LEU A 105 -0.03 9.47 10.19
C LEU A 105 -0.82 9.27 11.48
N CYS A 106 -1.67 10.23 11.82
CA CYS A 106 -2.63 10.10 12.91
C CYS A 106 -3.61 8.96 12.63
N ASP A 107 -4.19 8.39 13.68
CA ASP A 107 -5.16 7.29 13.57
C ASP A 107 -6.32 7.63 12.64
N ARG A 108 -6.80 8.89 12.65
CA ARG A 108 -7.83 9.37 11.73
C ARG A 108 -7.39 9.33 10.27
N GLU A 109 -6.17 9.79 9.97
CA GLU A 109 -5.64 9.77 8.60
C GLU A 109 -5.48 8.33 8.12
N VAL A 110 -5.03 7.42 9.00
CA VAL A 110 -4.95 5.99 8.69
C VAL A 110 -6.33 5.40 8.44
N GLU A 111 -7.32 5.71 9.27
CA GLU A 111 -8.71 5.25 9.09
C GLU A 111 -9.32 5.77 7.79
N ASP A 112 -9.08 7.02 7.43
CA ASP A 112 -9.57 7.62 6.18
C ASP A 112 -9.00 6.87 4.96
N ILE A 113 -7.70 6.57 4.96
CA ILE A 113 -7.04 5.79 3.90
C ILE A 113 -7.64 4.38 3.80
N LEU A 114 -7.84 3.72 4.94
CA LEU A 114 -8.39 2.37 5.00
C LEU A 114 -9.87 2.32 4.59
N SER A 115 -10.64 3.36 4.92
CA SER A 115 -12.06 3.48 4.59
C SER A 115 -12.28 3.58 3.08
N VAL A 116 -11.46 4.37 2.39
CA VAL A 116 -11.50 4.48 0.92
C VAL A 116 -11.18 3.13 0.26
N ARG A 117 -10.23 2.38 0.82
CA ARG A 117 -9.86 1.05 0.33
C ARG A 117 -10.97 0.01 0.53
N ASN A 118 -11.64 0.06 1.67
CA ASN A 118 -12.69 -0.90 2.04
C ASN A 118 -14.08 -0.51 1.55
N ALA A 119 -14.25 0.71 1.02
CA ALA A 119 -15.49 1.13 0.44
C ALA A 119 -15.86 0.15 -0.68
N PRO A 120 -17.01 -0.56 -0.59
CA PRO A 120 -17.50 -1.31 -1.74
C PRO A 120 -17.60 -0.29 -2.86
N SER A 121 -16.99 -0.57 -4.01
CA SER A 121 -17.07 0.32 -5.17
C SER A 121 -18.55 0.54 -5.48
N ALA A 122 -19.10 1.63 -4.95
CA ALA A 122 -20.47 1.99 -5.15
C ALA A 122 -20.53 2.40 -6.61
N CYS A 123 -21.00 1.49 -7.45
CA CYS A 123 -21.51 1.83 -8.77
C CYS A 123 -22.48 3.00 -8.56
N SER A 124 -21.98 4.19 -8.82
CA SER A 124 -22.76 5.41 -8.78
C SER A 124 -23.56 5.45 -10.08
N SER A 125 -24.71 4.80 -10.07
CA SER A 125 -25.85 5.23 -10.85
C SER A 125 -27.11 5.02 -10.01
N LYS A 126 -27.57 6.15 -9.47
CA LYS A 126 -28.91 6.36 -8.93
C LYS A 126 -29.94 5.76 -9.89
N SER A 127 -30.66 4.73 -9.46
CA SER A 127 -32.02 4.49 -9.93
C SER A 127 -32.84 3.80 -8.84
N LYS A 128 -34.11 4.17 -8.85
CA LYS A 128 -35.06 4.16 -7.74
C LYS A 128 -35.78 2.81 -7.66
N ALA A 129 -35.67 2.17 -6.49
CA ALA A 129 -36.63 1.31 -5.78
C ALA A 129 -37.34 0.10 -6.44
N LEU A 130 -37.49 -0.93 -5.57
CA LEU A 130 -38.37 -2.12 -5.56
C LEU A 130 -37.99 -3.34 -6.42
N SER A 131 -37.55 -4.44 -5.77
CA SER A 131 -38.41 -5.62 -5.43
C SER A 131 -37.58 -6.85 -4.99
N ALA A 132 -37.91 -7.38 -3.81
CA ALA A 132 -37.95 -8.79 -3.32
C ALA A 132 -36.79 -9.81 -3.52
N PRO A 133 -36.66 -10.82 -2.62
CA PRO A 133 -35.49 -11.70 -2.50
C PRO A 133 -35.68 -13.02 -3.26
N THR A 134 -34.63 -13.59 -3.86
CA THR A 134 -34.66 -15.01 -4.27
C THR A 134 -33.28 -15.66 -4.35
N SER A 135 -33.20 -16.83 -3.69
CA SER A 135 -32.41 -18.03 -3.97
C SER A 135 -30.88 -17.97 -4.05
N VAL A 136 -30.28 -18.71 -3.10
CA VAL A 136 -28.95 -19.33 -3.14
C VAL A 136 -28.79 -20.09 -4.45
N GLY A 137 -27.87 -19.65 -5.30
CA GLY A 137 -27.53 -20.31 -6.57
C GLY A 137 -26.05 -20.62 -6.61
N ASP A 138 -25.73 -21.88 -6.87
CA ASP A 138 -24.40 -22.40 -7.18
C ASP A 138 -23.78 -21.58 -8.34
N GLY A 139 -22.89 -20.65 -7.99
CA GLY A 139 -22.42 -19.61 -8.88
C GLY A 139 -21.22 -20.07 -9.70
N SER A 140 -21.45 -20.65 -10.87
CA SER A 140 -20.42 -20.80 -11.90
C SER A 140 -20.01 -19.41 -12.41
N VAL A 141 -19.02 -18.79 -11.77
CA VAL A 141 -18.48 -17.47 -12.17
C VAL A 141 -17.73 -17.62 -13.50
N LYS A 142 -18.19 -16.92 -14.55
CA LYS A 142 -17.50 -16.88 -15.84
C LYS A 142 -16.20 -16.09 -15.69
N ARG A 143 -15.07 -16.68 -16.12
CA ARG A 143 -13.76 -16.02 -16.14
C ARG A 143 -13.83 -14.80 -17.07
N ARG A 144 -13.60 -13.61 -16.51
CA ARG A 144 -13.47 -12.36 -17.26
C ARG A 144 -12.10 -12.30 -17.93
N GLU A 145 -12.05 -11.74 -19.12
CA GLU A 145 -10.80 -11.43 -19.83
C GLU A 145 -10.09 -10.25 -19.17
N ILE A 146 -8.78 -10.36 -18.98
CA ILE A 146 -7.97 -9.34 -18.30
C ILE A 146 -7.61 -8.27 -19.32
N GLU A 147 -7.98 -7.02 -19.07
CA GLU A 147 -7.53 -5.87 -19.84
C GLU A 147 -6.23 -5.29 -19.26
N PRO A 148 -5.12 -5.25 -20.02
CA PRO A 148 -3.81 -4.83 -19.53
C PRO A 148 -3.77 -3.37 -19.06
N THR A 149 -4.59 -2.49 -19.64
CA THR A 149 -4.57 -1.06 -19.35
C THR A 149 -5.38 -0.68 -18.10
N THR A 150 -6.28 -1.55 -17.64
CA THR A 150 -7.22 -1.24 -16.54
C THR A 150 -7.12 -2.22 -15.38
N ASP A 151 -6.73 -3.46 -15.63
CA ASP A 151 -6.61 -4.48 -14.60
C ASP A 151 -5.23 -4.48 -13.94
N LEU A 152 -5.23 -4.40 -12.61
CA LEU A 152 -4.02 -4.46 -11.79
C LEU A 152 -3.79 -5.89 -11.32
N CYS A 153 -2.55 -6.37 -11.45
CA CYS A 153 -2.18 -7.69 -10.94
C CYS A 153 -2.35 -7.73 -9.40
N PRO A 154 -3.13 -8.65 -8.83
CA PRO A 154 -3.33 -8.72 -7.37
C PRO A 154 -2.07 -9.10 -6.59
N ILE A 155 -1.03 -9.59 -7.29
CA ILE A 155 0.24 -10.00 -6.69
C ILE A 155 1.21 -8.82 -6.65
N CYS A 156 1.49 -8.20 -7.80
CA CYS A 156 2.51 -7.14 -7.89
C CYS A 156 1.93 -5.72 -7.99
N HIS A 157 0.61 -5.56 -8.13
CA HIS A 157 -0.07 -4.27 -8.22
C HIS A 157 0.42 -3.37 -9.38
N ASP A 158 1.02 -3.97 -10.39
CA ASP A 158 1.36 -3.34 -11.67
C ASP A 158 0.22 -3.54 -12.67
N LEU A 159 0.17 -2.68 -13.69
CA LEU A 159 -0.70 -2.87 -14.86
C LEU A 159 -0.30 -4.16 -15.58
N LEU A 160 -1.29 -4.97 -15.96
CA LEU A 160 -1.10 -6.27 -16.62
C LEU A 160 -0.69 -6.15 -18.09
#